data_AF-A0A7M3W8U1-F1
#
_entry.id   AF-A0A7M3W8U1-F1
#
_cell.length_a   1.000
_cell.length_b   1.000
_cell.length_c   1.000
_cell.angle_alpha   90.00
_cell.angle_beta   90.00
_cell.angle_gamma   90.00
#
_symmetry.space_group_name_H-M   'P 1'
#
loop_
_entity.id
_entity.type
_entity.pdbx_description
1 polymer ?
#
loop_
_entity_poly.entity_id
_entity_poly.type
_entity_poly.pdbx_seq_one_letter_code
_entity_poly.pdbx_strand_id
1 'polypeptide(L)'
;MTTMFWILWFFIAFLVLLVAFTLRKENEEMPRRDILRAVESTGKMGVAERSFLWVFSWLDTRFRLQDYWNMSKGAYYNMHRQMPLTHAEKYKLRIIWYWYPLYCLGGISFLSFIILVITGTVLGIYYVPGGEGDPSPAYASMQYIMTELPFGYILRAVHHWTTHFMVA
;
A
#
# COMPACT_ATOMS: atom_id res chain seq x y z
N MET A 1 -19.18 20.73 -14.20
CA MET A 1 -18.98 20.00 -12.92
C MET A 1 -19.94 18.80 -12.78
N THR A 2 -20.11 17.95 -13.80
CA THR A 2 -21.15 16.90 -13.78
C THR A 2 -20.56 15.50 -13.87
N THR A 3 -19.62 15.24 -14.77
CA THR A 3 -19.02 13.91 -14.97
C THR A 3 -18.19 13.43 -13.78
N MET A 4 -17.33 14.29 -13.23
CA MET A 4 -16.45 13.95 -12.11
C MET A 4 -17.22 13.64 -10.81
N PHE A 5 -18.38 14.27 -10.60
CA PHE A 5 -19.27 14.01 -9.48
C PHE A 5 -19.88 12.60 -9.59
N TRP A 6 -20.44 12.24 -10.75
CA TRP A 6 -21.04 10.91 -10.95
C TRP A 6 -20.00 9.78 -10.89
N ILE A 7 -18.78 10.01 -11.39
CA ILE A 7 -17.68 9.04 -11.28
C ILE A 7 -17.30 8.80 -9.82
N LEU A 8 -17.20 9.88 -9.02
CA LEU A 8 -16.91 9.78 -7.59
C LEU A 8 -18.01 8.99 -6.85
N TRP A 9 -19.28 9.29 -7.12
CA TRP A 9 -20.40 8.60 -6.47
C TRP A 9 -20.53 7.14 -6.89
N PHE A 10 -20.26 6.81 -8.15
CA PHE A 10 -20.18 5.42 -8.60
C PHE A 10 -19.04 4.67 -7.91
N PHE A 11 -17.87 5.29 -7.81
CA PHE A 11 -16.71 4.70 -7.14
C PHE A 11 -16.97 4.48 -5.64
N ILE A 12 -17.61 5.45 -4.97
CA ILE A 12 -18.02 5.32 -3.56
C ILE A 12 -19.04 4.19 -3.41
N ALA A 13 -20.07 4.13 -4.25
CA ALA A 13 -21.07 3.05 -4.21
C ALA A 13 -20.46 1.67 -4.48
N PHE A 14 -19.52 1.58 -5.43
CA PHE A 14 -18.77 0.37 -5.73
C PHE A 14 -17.91 -0.09 -4.54
N LEU A 15 -17.18 0.84 -3.90
CA LEU A 15 -16.40 0.53 -2.70
C LEU A 15 -17.30 0.07 -1.55
N VAL A 16 -18.44 0.73 -1.34
CA VAL A 16 -19.41 0.34 -0.30
C VAL A 16 -19.97 -1.05 -0.56
N LEU A 17 -20.29 -1.39 -1.81
CA LEU A 17 -20.74 -2.72 -2.20
C LEU A 17 -19.65 -3.77 -2.03
N LEU A 18 -18.42 -3.46 -2.43
CA LEU A 18 -17.26 -4.35 -2.27
C LEU A 18 -17.04 -4.66 -0.78
N VAL A 19 -17.07 -3.62 0.07
CA VAL A 19 -16.98 -3.75 1.54
C VAL A 19 -18.15 -4.55 2.08
N ALA A 20 -19.39 -4.27 1.67
CA ALA A 20 -20.57 -5.03 2.12
C ALA A 20 -20.47 -6.51 1.73
N PHE A 21 -19.92 -6.81 0.56
CA PHE A 21 -19.74 -8.18 0.07
C PHE A 21 -18.63 -8.92 0.82
N THR A 22 -17.51 -8.25 1.15
CA THR A 22 -16.45 -8.84 2.00
C THR A 22 -16.88 -9.03 3.44
N LEU A 23 -17.87 -8.28 3.94
CA LEU A 23 -18.42 -8.41 5.29
C LEU A 23 -19.38 -9.62 5.46
N ARG A 24 -19.71 -10.39 4.41
CA ARG A 24 -20.87 -11.32 4.43
C ARG A 24 -20.69 -12.67 5.15
N LYS A 25 -19.48 -13.07 5.57
CA LYS A 25 -19.31 -14.38 6.22
C LYS A 25 -18.78 -14.27 7.64
N GLU A 26 -19.63 -14.16 8.66
CA GLU A 26 -19.21 -14.23 10.07
C GLU A 26 -18.62 -15.61 10.37
N ASN A 27 -17.53 -15.65 11.15
CA ASN A 27 -16.93 -16.90 11.60
C ASN A 27 -17.64 -17.31 12.91
N GLU A 28 -18.20 -18.52 12.96
CA GLU A 28 -19.07 -18.99 14.06
C GLU A 28 -18.30 -19.30 15.36
N GLU A 29 -16.96 -19.33 15.32
CA GLU A 29 -16.12 -19.77 16.44
C GLU A 29 -16.05 -18.77 17.61
N MET A 30 -16.20 -17.45 17.36
CA MET A 30 -16.32 -16.45 18.43
C MET A 30 -17.37 -15.39 18.09
N PRO A 31 -18.54 -15.41 18.74
CA PRO A 31 -19.56 -14.39 18.55
C PRO A 31 -19.04 -13.02 18.99
N ARG A 32 -19.14 -12.01 18.11
CA ARG A 32 -18.71 -10.61 18.36
C ARG A 32 -19.30 -9.99 19.63
N ARG A 33 -20.46 -10.50 20.08
CA ARG A 33 -21.15 -10.09 21.31
C ARG A 33 -20.35 -10.42 22.57
N ASP A 34 -19.49 -11.42 22.52
CA ASP A 34 -18.69 -11.88 23.66
C ASP A 34 -17.41 -11.02 23.84
N ILE A 35 -16.89 -10.42 22.77
CA ILE A 35 -15.78 -9.43 22.84
C ILE A 35 -16.26 -8.15 23.54
N LEU A 36 -17.42 -7.63 23.13
CA LEU A 36 -18.03 -6.45 23.76
C LEU A 36 -18.34 -6.70 25.25
N ARG A 37 -18.85 -7.89 25.58
CA ARG A 37 -19.08 -8.32 26.97
C ARG A 37 -17.80 -8.40 27.79
N ALA A 38 -16.69 -8.86 27.21
CA ALA A 38 -15.39 -8.92 27.90
C ALA A 38 -14.84 -7.53 28.28
N VAL A 39 -15.11 -6.51 27.45
CA VAL A 39 -14.78 -5.09 27.77
C VAL A 39 -15.62 -4.57 28.93
N GLU A 40 -16.90 -4.95 28.99
CA GLU A 40 -17.84 -4.49 30.02
C GLU A 40 -17.73 -5.25 31.34
N SER A 41 -17.37 -6.55 31.30
CA SER A 41 -17.29 -7.42 32.49
C SER A 41 -16.01 -7.25 33.30
N THR A 42 -14.97 -6.63 32.74
CA THR A 42 -13.66 -6.59 33.39
C THR A 42 -13.51 -5.31 34.23
N GLY A 43 -13.99 -5.37 35.47
CA GLY A 43 -14.02 -4.24 36.42
C GLY A 43 -12.66 -3.76 36.99
N LYS A 44 -11.53 -4.34 36.57
CA LYS A 44 -10.17 -4.00 37.07
C LYS A 44 -9.22 -3.42 36.03
N MET A 45 -9.72 -2.95 34.89
CA MET A 45 -8.86 -2.36 33.85
C MET A 45 -8.55 -0.88 34.11
N GLY A 46 -7.31 -0.48 33.78
CA GLY A 46 -6.92 0.93 33.76
C GLY A 46 -7.68 1.73 32.69
N VAL A 47 -7.78 3.05 32.84
CA VAL A 47 -8.50 3.93 31.89
C VAL A 47 -7.94 3.79 30.47
N ALA A 48 -6.61 3.70 30.32
CA ALA A 48 -5.96 3.51 29.03
C ALA A 48 -6.34 2.17 28.38
N GLU A 49 -6.30 1.08 29.13
CA GLU A 49 -6.63 -0.26 28.66
C GLU A 49 -8.11 -0.35 28.24
N ARG A 50 -9.01 0.21 29.06
CA ARG A 50 -10.44 0.27 28.74
C ARG A 50 -10.71 1.08 27.47
N SER A 51 -10.01 2.21 27.30
CA SER A 51 -10.16 3.04 26.09
C SER A 51 -9.66 2.32 24.83
N PHE A 52 -8.51 1.65 24.92
CA PHE A 52 -7.93 0.88 23.82
C PHE A 52 -8.86 -0.27 23.41
N LEU A 53 -9.34 -1.06 24.37
CA LEU A 53 -10.25 -2.18 24.07
C LEU A 53 -11.59 -1.71 23.55
N TRP A 54 -12.11 -0.59 24.04
CA TRP A 54 -13.34 0.00 23.51
C TRP A 54 -13.17 0.43 22.04
N VAL A 55 -12.08 1.14 21.70
CA VAL A 55 -11.77 1.54 20.32
C VAL A 55 -11.56 0.31 19.43
N PHE A 56 -10.76 -0.65 19.90
CA PHE A 56 -10.47 -1.87 19.16
C PHE A 56 -11.75 -2.71 18.94
N SER A 57 -12.59 -2.86 19.96
CA SER A 57 -13.86 -3.57 19.85
C SER A 57 -14.84 -2.84 18.93
N TRP A 58 -14.92 -1.51 19.01
CA TRP A 58 -15.72 -0.72 18.07
C TRP A 58 -15.23 -0.90 16.63
N LEU A 59 -13.92 -0.82 16.38
CA LEU A 59 -13.33 -1.04 15.06
C LEU A 59 -13.59 -2.46 14.56
N ASP A 60 -13.41 -3.47 15.41
CA ASP A 60 -13.65 -4.86 15.05
C ASP A 60 -15.14 -5.11 14.72
N THR A 61 -16.06 -4.44 15.43
CA THR A 61 -17.48 -4.55 15.12
C THR A 61 -17.87 -3.96 13.76
N ARG A 62 -17.08 -3.01 13.23
CA ARG A 62 -17.33 -2.33 11.96
C ARG A 62 -16.53 -2.93 10.79
N PHE A 63 -15.27 -3.27 11.04
CA PHE A 63 -14.29 -3.67 10.02
C PHE A 63 -13.80 -5.12 10.16
N ARG A 64 -14.25 -5.88 11.16
CA ARG A 64 -13.92 -7.31 11.32
C ARG A 64 -12.42 -7.60 11.33
N LEU A 65 -11.66 -6.75 12.02
CA LEU A 65 -10.20 -6.78 12.05
C LEU A 65 -9.66 -8.16 12.47
N GLN A 66 -10.33 -8.82 13.42
CA GLN A 66 -9.92 -10.12 13.94
C GLN A 66 -10.03 -11.25 12.92
N ASP A 67 -11.03 -11.21 12.03
CA ASP A 67 -11.20 -12.22 10.98
C ASP A 67 -10.09 -12.11 9.94
N TYR A 68 -9.77 -10.89 9.51
CA TYR A 68 -8.65 -10.64 8.60
C TYR A 68 -7.31 -11.02 9.24
N TRP A 69 -7.13 -10.74 10.53
CA TRP A 69 -5.94 -11.15 11.27
C TRP A 69 -5.80 -12.68 11.36
N ASN A 70 -6.88 -13.38 11.69
CA ASN A 70 -6.88 -14.84 11.77
C ASN A 70 -6.66 -15.49 10.41
N MET A 71 -7.28 -14.97 9.35
CA MET A 71 -7.02 -15.40 7.97
C MET A 71 -5.56 -15.17 7.57
N SER A 72 -5.01 -14.01 7.92
CA SER A 72 -3.61 -13.67 7.64
C SER A 72 -2.64 -14.59 8.37
N LYS A 73 -2.89 -14.89 9.65
CA LYS A 73 -2.14 -15.90 10.42
C LYS A 73 -2.27 -17.29 9.80
N GLY A 74 -3.48 -17.69 9.43
CA GLY A 74 -3.75 -18.96 8.76
C GLY A 74 -2.96 -19.08 7.47
N ALA A 75 -2.96 -18.05 6.63
CA ALA A 75 -2.12 -18.00 5.44
C ALA A 75 -0.63 -18.04 5.80
N TYR A 76 -0.18 -17.25 6.77
CA TYR A 76 1.23 -17.20 7.18
C TYR A 76 1.79 -18.58 7.59
N TYR A 77 1.02 -19.35 8.39
CA TYR A 77 1.42 -20.65 8.89
C TYR A 77 1.19 -21.80 7.90
N ASN A 78 0.15 -21.73 7.06
CA ASN A 78 -0.18 -22.81 6.12
C ASN A 78 0.47 -22.64 4.74
N MET A 79 0.92 -21.43 4.40
CA MET A 79 1.67 -21.18 3.18
C MET A 79 3.06 -21.78 3.32
N HIS A 80 3.23 -22.96 2.74
CA HIS A 80 4.53 -23.57 2.51
C HIS A 80 5.31 -22.70 1.51
N ARG A 81 6.05 -21.72 2.03
CA ARG A 81 6.96 -20.86 1.26
C ARG A 81 8.24 -21.62 0.91
N GLN A 82 8.10 -22.71 0.17
CA GLN A 82 9.22 -23.42 -0.43
C GLN A 82 9.39 -22.90 -1.86
N MET A 83 10.54 -22.30 -2.15
CA MET A 83 10.88 -21.97 -3.54
C MET A 83 11.27 -23.26 -4.26
N PRO A 84 10.85 -23.46 -5.52
CA PRO A 84 11.25 -24.63 -6.29
C PRO A 84 12.78 -24.62 -6.48
N LEU A 85 13.40 -25.78 -6.31
CA LEU A 85 14.81 -25.97 -6.65
C LEU A 85 15.00 -25.71 -8.15
N THR A 86 16.03 -24.94 -8.49
CA THR A 86 16.33 -24.68 -9.90
C THR A 86 16.78 -25.96 -10.59
N HIS A 87 16.56 -26.09 -11.91
CA HIS A 87 17.08 -27.24 -12.68
C HIS A 87 18.59 -27.42 -12.50
N ALA A 88 19.34 -26.33 -12.36
CA ALA A 88 20.78 -26.37 -12.10
C ALA A 88 21.14 -27.03 -10.76
N GLU A 89 20.40 -26.68 -9.70
CA GLU A 89 20.55 -27.25 -8.37
C GLU A 89 20.12 -28.72 -8.33
N LYS A 90 19.02 -29.05 -9.02
CA LYS A 90 18.53 -30.43 -9.18
C LYS A 90 19.58 -31.35 -9.81
N TYR A 91 20.35 -30.88 -10.80
CA TYR A 91 21.40 -31.64 -11.48
C TYR A 91 22.82 -31.36 -10.94
N LYS A 92 22.96 -30.69 -9.79
CA LYS A 92 24.25 -30.38 -9.13
C LYS A 92 25.28 -29.70 -10.06
N LEU A 93 24.80 -28.85 -10.97
CA LEU A 93 25.65 -28.09 -11.89
C LEU A 93 26.39 -26.98 -11.13
N ARG A 94 27.73 -26.94 -11.24
CA ARG A 94 28.59 -25.98 -10.50
C ARG A 94 28.57 -24.54 -11.04
N ILE A 95 27.84 -24.28 -12.13
CA ILE A 95 28.10 -23.11 -12.99
C ILE A 95 27.00 -22.04 -13.01
N ILE A 96 25.87 -22.24 -12.31
CA ILE A 96 24.71 -21.35 -12.44
C ILE A 96 24.37 -20.70 -11.10
N TRP A 97 24.86 -19.47 -10.96
CA TRP A 97 24.64 -18.58 -9.80
C TRP A 97 23.61 -17.46 -10.10
N TYR A 98 23.13 -17.34 -11.35
CA TYR A 98 22.35 -16.20 -11.85
C TYR A 98 20.83 -16.25 -11.62
N TRP A 99 20.28 -17.34 -11.07
CA TRP A 99 18.83 -17.51 -11.01
C TRP A 99 18.15 -16.89 -9.77
N TYR A 100 18.84 -16.82 -8.63
CA TYR A 100 18.26 -16.25 -7.40
C TYR A 100 17.95 -14.74 -7.49
N PRO A 101 18.78 -13.89 -8.12
CA PRO A 101 18.47 -12.46 -8.27
C PRO A 101 17.32 -12.15 -9.23
N LEU A 102 17.05 -13.03 -10.22
CA LEU A 102 16.00 -12.78 -11.22
C LEU A 102 14.59 -12.84 -10.62
N TYR A 103 14.37 -13.67 -9.59
CA TYR A 103 13.12 -13.69 -8.83
C TYR A 103 12.85 -12.36 -8.11
N CYS A 104 13.89 -11.55 -7.87
CA CYS A 104 13.76 -10.24 -7.24
C CYS A 104 13.49 -9.10 -8.23
N LEU A 105 13.50 -9.33 -9.56
CA LEU A 105 13.25 -8.28 -10.56
C LEU A 105 11.88 -7.63 -10.39
N GLY A 106 10.85 -8.45 -10.11
CA GLY A 106 9.51 -7.92 -9.80
C GLY A 106 9.49 -7.05 -8.54
N GLY A 107 10.28 -7.42 -7.52
CA GLY A 107 10.46 -6.63 -6.30
C GLY A 107 11.19 -5.31 -6.55
N ILE A 108 12.19 -5.31 -7.42
CA ILE A 108 12.91 -4.09 -7.83
C ILE A 108 11.96 -3.15 -8.58
N SER A 109 11.15 -3.65 -9.51
CA SER A 109 10.17 -2.82 -10.23
C SER A 109 9.10 -2.25 -9.28
N PHE A 110 8.60 -3.06 -8.34
CA PHE A 110 7.64 -2.61 -7.33
C PHE A 110 8.22 -1.54 -6.38
N LEU A 111 9.46 -1.72 -5.94
CA LEU A 111 10.16 -0.72 -5.13
C LEU A 111 10.36 0.59 -5.90
N SER A 112 10.77 0.51 -7.16
CA SER A 112 10.90 1.67 -8.06
C SER A 112 9.56 2.40 -8.23
N PHE A 113 8.45 1.67 -8.39
CA PHE A 113 7.11 2.27 -8.45
C PHE A 113 6.77 3.08 -7.19
N ILE A 114 7.05 2.56 -5.99
CA ILE A 114 6.81 3.29 -4.73
C ILE A 114 7.62 4.59 -4.70
N ILE A 115 8.91 4.52 -5.06
CA ILE A 115 9.79 5.69 -5.11
C ILE A 115 9.25 6.72 -6.11
N LEU A 116 8.78 6.29 -7.29
CA LEU A 116 8.17 7.17 -8.29
C LEU A 116 6.89 7.83 -7.79
N VAL A 117 6.01 7.11 -7.10
CA VAL A 117 4.78 7.68 -6.55
C VAL A 117 5.10 8.77 -5.53
N ILE A 118 6.04 8.52 -4.62
CA ILE A 118 6.43 9.48 -3.58
C ILE A 118 7.07 10.72 -4.22
N THR A 119 8.13 10.51 -5.01
CA THR A 119 8.86 11.62 -5.64
C THR A 119 7.99 12.39 -6.64
N GLY A 120 7.18 11.69 -7.44
CA GLY A 120 6.26 12.28 -8.41
C GLY A 120 5.16 13.11 -7.76
N THR A 121 4.63 12.66 -6.62
CA THR A 121 3.67 13.45 -5.83
C THR A 121 4.30 14.74 -5.33
N VAL A 122 5.53 14.68 -4.79
CA VAL A 122 6.23 15.88 -4.32
C VAL A 122 6.51 16.85 -5.47
N LEU A 123 7.02 16.37 -6.61
CA LEU A 123 7.25 17.21 -7.79
C LEU A 123 5.94 17.79 -8.35
N GLY A 124 4.86 17.02 -8.33
CA GLY A 124 3.55 17.44 -8.83
C GLY A 124 2.94 18.62 -8.06
N ILE A 125 3.32 18.83 -6.80
CA ILE A 125 2.89 19.99 -6.01
C ILE A 125 3.55 21.29 -6.51
N TYR A 126 4.79 21.21 -6.99
CA TYR A 126 5.57 22.38 -7.43
C TYR A 126 5.52 22.59 -8.95
N TYR A 127 5.15 21.57 -9.72
CA TYR A 127 5.07 21.64 -11.17
C TYR A 127 3.77 22.31 -11.63
N VAL A 128 3.89 23.33 -12.49
CA VAL A 128 2.75 24.03 -13.07
C VAL A 128 2.61 23.62 -14.55
N PRO A 129 1.57 22.86 -14.92
CA PRO A 129 1.36 22.47 -16.31
C PRO A 129 0.88 23.67 -17.14
N GLY A 130 1.54 23.96 -18.27
CA GLY A 130 1.14 25.04 -19.17
C GLY A 130 2.15 25.28 -20.29
N GLY A 131 1.68 25.39 -21.53
CA GLY A 131 2.50 25.60 -22.72
C GLY A 131 2.42 27.01 -23.33
N GLU A 132 1.62 27.89 -22.73
CA GLU A 132 1.43 29.26 -23.24
C GLU A 132 2.40 30.24 -22.56
N GLY A 133 2.95 31.19 -23.32
CA GLY A 133 3.93 32.17 -22.84
C GLY A 133 5.39 31.81 -23.13
N ASP A 134 6.28 32.81 -23.05
CA ASP A 134 7.73 32.66 -23.24
C ASP A 134 8.51 33.38 -22.11
N PRO A 135 9.11 32.66 -21.15
CA PRO A 135 9.09 31.21 -20.98
C PRO A 135 7.72 30.69 -20.51
N SER A 136 7.41 29.44 -20.86
CA SER A 136 6.16 28.81 -20.44
C SER A 136 6.13 28.54 -18.92
N PRO A 137 4.94 28.51 -18.28
CA PRO A 137 4.79 28.13 -16.87
C PRO A 137 5.39 26.78 -16.51
N ALA A 138 5.34 25.80 -17.44
CA ALA A 138 5.98 24.51 -17.27
C ALA A 138 7.51 24.60 -17.19
N TYR A 139 8.13 25.47 -18.01
CA TYR A 139 9.56 25.71 -17.96
C TYR A 139 9.96 26.50 -16.71
N ALA A 140 9.20 27.56 -16.37
CA ALA A 140 9.47 28.37 -15.18
C ALA A 140 9.38 27.56 -13.88
N SER A 141 8.33 26.72 -13.74
CA SER A 141 8.19 25.84 -12.57
C SER A 141 9.27 24.74 -12.52
N MET A 142 9.72 24.24 -13.68
CA MET A 142 10.87 23.34 -13.74
C MET A 142 12.15 24.02 -13.24
N GLN A 143 12.40 25.25 -13.68
CA GLN A 143 13.57 26.02 -13.29
C GLN A 143 13.57 26.24 -11.77
N TYR A 144 12.42 26.63 -11.21
CA TYR A 144 12.23 26.74 -9.76
C TYR A 144 12.61 25.45 -9.00
N ILE A 145 12.12 24.28 -9.46
CA ILE A 145 12.45 22.97 -8.86
C ILE A 145 13.97 22.69 -8.92
N MET A 146 14.65 23.14 -9.96
CA MET A 146 16.08 22.88 -10.16
C MET A 146 16.97 23.84 -9.37
N THR A 147 16.59 25.10 -9.22
CA THR A 147 17.50 26.16 -8.73
C THR A 147 17.14 26.72 -7.36
N GLU A 148 15.86 26.74 -7.00
CA GLU A 148 15.39 27.44 -5.80
C GLU A 148 14.84 26.49 -4.74
N LEU A 149 14.21 25.39 -5.15
CA LEU A 149 13.66 24.42 -4.21
C LEU A 149 14.78 23.63 -3.52
N PRO A 150 14.89 23.64 -2.18
CA PRO A 150 15.89 22.86 -1.47
C PRO A 150 15.71 21.37 -1.75
N PHE A 151 16.79 20.70 -2.14
CA PHE A 151 16.79 19.30 -2.60
C PHE A 151 15.94 18.99 -3.85
N GLY A 152 15.36 20.00 -4.51
CA GLY A 152 14.49 19.81 -5.67
C GLY A 152 15.19 19.12 -6.84
N TYR A 153 16.44 19.49 -7.13
CA TYR A 153 17.25 18.84 -8.16
C TYR A 153 17.49 17.35 -7.87
N ILE A 154 17.71 16.98 -6.59
CA ILE A 154 17.94 15.59 -6.18
C ILE A 154 16.65 14.81 -6.35
N LEU A 155 15.52 15.32 -5.86
CA LEU A 155 14.22 14.66 -5.98
C LEU A 155 13.86 14.42 -7.45
N ARG A 156 14.11 15.40 -8.32
CA ARG A 156 13.90 15.26 -9.76
C ARG A 156 14.84 14.22 -10.38
N ALA A 157 16.13 14.24 -10.03
CA ALA A 157 17.09 13.26 -10.52
C ALA A 157 16.70 11.84 -10.10
N VAL A 158 16.34 11.64 -8.83
CA VAL A 158 15.85 10.35 -8.31
C VAL A 158 14.61 9.91 -9.09
N HIS A 159 13.60 10.77 -9.26
CA HIS A 159 12.39 10.43 -10.02
C HIS A 159 12.73 9.98 -11.46
N HIS A 160 13.64 10.69 -12.14
CA HIS A 160 14.07 10.34 -13.49
C HIS A 160 14.83 8.99 -13.53
N TRP A 161 15.83 8.78 -12.66
CA TRP A 161 16.62 7.55 -12.64
C TRP A 161 15.79 6.32 -12.22
N THR A 162 14.89 6.48 -11.25
CA THR A 162 13.98 5.42 -10.83
C THR A 162 13.02 5.01 -11.95
N THR A 163 12.64 5.94 -12.84
CA THR A 163 11.84 5.59 -14.03
C THR A 163 12.58 4.59 -14.91
N HIS A 164 13.88 4.81 -15.13
CA HIS A 164 14.72 3.87 -15.88
C HIS A 164 14.81 2.52 -15.16
N PHE A 165 15.03 2.50 -13.84
CA PHE A 165 15.08 1.24 -13.07
C PHE A 165 13.75 0.47 -13.03
N MET A 166 12.62 1.14 -13.20
CA MET A 166 11.31 0.48 -13.24
C MET A 166 11.06 -0.23 -14.58
N VAL A 167 11.58 0.34 -15.67
CA VAL A 167 11.24 -0.06 -17.06
C VAL A 167 12.33 -0.90 -17.73
N ALA A 168 13.61 -0.70 -17.36
CA ALA A 168 14.76 -1.40 -17.94
C ALA A 168 14.73 -2.91 -17.68
#